data_AF-A0A8S2YND9-F1
#
_entry.id   AF-A0A8S2YND9-F1
#
_cell.length_a   1.000
_cell.length_b   1.000
_cell.length_c   1.000
_cell.angle_alpha   90.00
_cell.angle_beta   90.00
_cell.angle_gamma   90.00
#
_symmetry.space_group_name_H-M   'P 1'
#
loop_
_entity.id
_entity.type
_entity.pdbx_description
1 polymer ?
#
loop_
_entity_poly.entity_id
_entity_poly.type
_entity_poly.pdbx_seq_one_letter_code
_entity_poly.pdbx_strand_id
1 'polypeptide(L)'
;LNFLNIHLENQEGHLSTSMYHDPNIQAYVLPYVVSHAQLIYNYYFRSALIRAAHYCSNIYDFDQERLYIEMTFLGNDFPLHIIEHYLQKFSLEFNIASSQKMLDQTVYFFIAIFCKDAILNSRENFYYTGLFDFRKVHI
;
A
#
# COMPACT_ATOMS: atom_id res chain seq x y z
N LEU A 1 14.15 6.35 -7.44
CA LEU A 1 13.26 5.33 -8.03
C LEU A 1 11.85 5.68 -7.58
N ASN A 2 11.05 6.24 -8.48
CA ASN A 2 9.65 6.60 -8.19
C ASN A 2 8.80 5.42 -8.66
N PHE A 3 8.34 4.58 -7.72
CA PHE A 3 7.73 3.28 -8.02
C PHE A 3 6.20 3.24 -7.86
N LEU A 4 5.53 4.37 -7.62
CA LEU A 4 4.08 4.39 -7.38
C LEU A 4 3.46 5.64 -7.99
N ASN A 5 2.62 5.48 -9.02
CA ASN A 5 1.83 6.55 -9.61
C ASN A 5 0.34 6.29 -9.33
N ILE A 6 -0.45 7.37 -9.23
CA ILE A 6 -1.91 7.26 -9.06
C ILE A 6 -2.55 7.41 -10.43
N HIS A 7 -3.39 6.46 -10.82
CA HIS A 7 -4.26 6.57 -11.97
C HIS A 7 -5.57 7.24 -11.56
N LEU A 8 -5.99 8.24 -12.32
CA LEU A 8 -7.24 8.97 -12.13
C LEU A 8 -8.11 8.73 -13.36
N GLU A 9 -9.31 8.19 -13.16
CA GLU A 9 -10.28 7.96 -14.24
C GLU A 9 -11.61 8.61 -13.88
N ASN A 10 -12.27 9.24 -14.86
CA ASN A 10 -13.65 9.71 -14.70
C ASN A 10 -14.59 8.66 -15.28
N GLN A 11 -15.21 7.88 -14.40
CA GLN A 11 -16.20 6.87 -14.73
C GLN A 11 -17.60 7.46 -14.53
N GLU A 12 -18.27 7.82 -15.62
CA GLU A 12 -19.67 8.29 -15.62
C GLU A 12 -19.95 9.52 -14.71
N GLY A 13 -18.98 10.44 -14.59
CA GLY A 13 -19.08 11.62 -13.74
C GLY A 13 -18.56 11.40 -12.31
N HIS A 14 -18.10 10.20 -11.98
CA HIS A 14 -17.43 9.89 -10.73
C HIS A 14 -15.92 9.77 -10.94
N LEU A 15 -15.15 10.49 -10.14
CA LEU A 15 -13.70 10.36 -10.13
C LEU A 15 -13.31 9.08 -9.36
N SER A 16 -12.71 8.13 -10.07
CA SER A 16 -12.13 6.92 -9.52
C SER A 16 -10.61 7.04 -9.50
N THR A 17 -10.00 6.51 -8.43
CA THR A 17 -8.56 6.52 -8.21
C THR A 17 -8.06 5.12 -7.94
N SER A 18 -6.97 4.73 -8.60
CA SER A 18 -6.32 3.44 -8.39
C SER A 18 -4.80 3.60 -8.39
N MET A 19 -4.10 2.65 -7.77
CA MET A 19 -2.64 2.60 -7.88
C MET A 19 -2.22 1.99 -9.20
N TYR A 20 -1.19 2.56 -9.81
CA TYR A 20 -0.63 2.08 -11.06
C TYR A 20 0.89 1.90 -10.95
N HIS A 21 1.34 0.73 -11.42
CA HIS A 21 2.74 0.36 -11.55
C HIS A 21 3.16 0.54 -13.01
N ASP A 22 4.26 1.26 -13.24
CA ASP A 22 4.80 1.44 -14.60
C ASP A 22 5.33 0.09 -15.13
N PRO A 23 4.80 -0.43 -16.25
CA PRO A 23 5.20 -1.71 -16.81
C PRO A 23 6.65 -1.72 -17.33
N ASN A 24 7.26 -0.55 -17.51
CA ASN A 24 8.66 -0.42 -17.90
C ASN A 24 9.61 -0.50 -16.70
N ILE A 25 9.09 -0.44 -15.47
CA ILE A 25 9.85 -0.66 -14.24
C ILE A 25 9.78 -2.13 -13.89
N GLN A 26 10.87 -2.68 -13.37
CA GLN A 26 10.92 -4.06 -12.91
C GLN A 26 9.87 -4.27 -11.80
N ALA A 27 8.91 -5.16 -12.08
CA ALA A 27 7.89 -5.55 -11.12
C ALA A 27 8.51 -6.28 -9.93
N TYR A 28 7.84 -6.21 -8.77
CA TYR A 28 8.19 -6.98 -7.58
C TYR A 28 9.57 -6.65 -7.01
N VAL A 29 10.05 -5.42 -7.16
CA VAL A 29 11.32 -4.98 -6.55
C VAL A 29 11.06 -4.24 -5.25
N LEU A 30 11.62 -4.73 -4.15
CA LEU A 30 11.66 -3.98 -2.91
C LEU A 30 12.66 -2.81 -3.02
N PRO A 31 12.34 -1.63 -2.45
CA PRO A 31 13.31 -0.54 -2.42
C PRO A 31 14.55 -0.99 -1.65
N TYR A 32 15.69 -1.05 -2.32
CA TYR A 32 16.95 -1.51 -1.73
C TYR A 32 17.37 -0.58 -0.59
N VAL A 33 17.60 -1.14 0.60
CA VAL A 33 18.08 -0.37 1.76
C VAL A 33 19.38 -0.94 2.29
N VAL A 34 20.39 -0.07 2.42
CA VAL A 34 21.79 -0.43 2.71
C VAL A 34 22.01 -0.83 4.19
N SER A 35 20.99 -0.84 5.05
CA SER A 35 21.08 -1.35 6.42
C SER A 35 19.71 -1.70 7.01
N HIS A 36 19.66 -2.63 7.97
CA HIS A 36 18.46 -3.08 8.70
C HIS A 36 17.26 -3.47 7.80
N ALA A 37 17.54 -4.20 6.71
CA ALA A 37 16.59 -4.69 5.72
C ALA A 37 15.25 -5.17 6.35
N GLN A 38 15.29 -6.07 7.34
CA GLN A 38 14.07 -6.61 7.94
C GLN A 38 13.18 -5.54 8.58
N LEU A 39 13.71 -4.65 9.43
CA LEU A 39 12.90 -3.61 10.07
C LEU A 39 12.28 -2.69 9.02
N ILE A 40 13.07 -2.27 8.02
CA ILE A 40 12.62 -1.33 7.00
C ILE A 40 11.59 -1.97 6.07
N TYR A 41 11.75 -3.25 5.73
CA TYR A 41 10.76 -3.99 4.96
C TYR A 41 9.45 -4.21 5.72
N ASN A 42 9.49 -4.31 7.06
CA ASN A 42 8.27 -4.35 7.87
C ASN A 42 7.51 -3.02 7.80
N TYR A 43 8.22 -1.90 7.90
CA TYR A 43 7.62 -0.57 7.71
C TYR A 43 7.13 -0.36 6.29
N TYR A 44 7.85 -0.88 5.29
CA TYR A 44 7.44 -0.82 3.90
C TYR A 44 6.15 -1.59 3.65
N PHE A 45 6.04 -2.84 4.11
CA PHE A 45 4.82 -3.65 3.92
C PHE A 45 3.59 -2.93 4.49
N ARG A 46 3.70 -2.47 5.75
CA ARG A 46 2.62 -1.75 6.42
C ARG A 46 2.29 -0.43 5.71
N SER A 47 3.30 0.37 5.36
CA SER A 47 3.07 1.66 4.69
C SER A 47 2.51 1.50 3.27
N ALA A 48 2.90 0.45 2.54
CA ALA A 48 2.34 0.12 1.25
C ALA A 48 0.84 -0.20 1.36
N LEU A 49 0.44 -1.05 2.31
CA LEU A 49 -0.97 -1.37 2.54
C LEU A 49 -1.82 -0.17 2.97
N ILE A 50 -1.30 0.67 3.88
CA ILE A 50 -2.00 1.89 4.32
C ILE A 50 -2.20 2.85 3.13
N ARG A 51 -1.18 3.00 2.27
CA ARG A 51 -1.30 3.82 1.06
C ARG A 51 -2.30 3.22 0.07
N ALA A 52 -2.25 1.91 -0.15
CA ALA A 52 -3.19 1.21 -1.03
C ALA A 52 -4.64 1.48 -0.58
N ALA A 53 -4.92 1.31 0.72
CA ALA A 53 -6.22 1.57 1.31
C ALA A 53 -6.64 3.06 1.22
N HIS A 54 -5.68 3.98 1.23
CA HIS A 54 -5.96 5.40 1.13
C HIS A 54 -6.25 5.86 -0.31
N TYR A 55 -5.50 5.36 -1.29
CA TYR A 55 -5.54 5.86 -2.66
C TYR A 55 -6.45 5.05 -3.59
N CYS A 56 -6.82 3.82 -3.24
CA CYS A 56 -7.79 3.07 -4.04
C CYS A 56 -9.22 3.54 -3.73
N SER A 57 -10.04 3.76 -4.75
CA SER A 57 -11.43 4.20 -4.58
C SER A 57 -12.39 3.07 -4.24
N ASN A 58 -12.02 1.82 -4.52
CA ASN A 58 -12.86 0.66 -4.26
C ASN A 58 -12.06 -0.54 -3.74
N ILE A 59 -12.79 -1.51 -3.18
CA ILE A 59 -12.24 -2.73 -2.58
C ILE A 59 -11.45 -3.57 -3.60
N TYR A 60 -11.88 -3.59 -4.87
CA TYR A 60 -11.26 -4.41 -5.90
C TYR A 60 -9.85 -3.90 -6.23
N ASP A 61 -9.71 -2.60 -6.44
CA ASP A 61 -8.42 -1.96 -6.70
C ASP A 61 -7.46 -2.12 -5.50
N PHE A 62 -7.99 -2.00 -4.28
CA PHE A 62 -7.22 -2.29 -3.08
C PHE A 62 -6.76 -3.74 -3.02
N ASP A 63 -7.63 -4.71 -3.35
CA ASP A 63 -7.28 -6.13 -3.31
C ASP A 63 -6.22 -6.48 -4.36
N GLN A 64 -6.30 -5.88 -5.55
CA GLN A 64 -5.24 -6.02 -6.56
C GLN A 64 -3.90 -5.48 -6.07
N GLU A 65 -3.90 -4.29 -5.44
CA GLU A 65 -2.67 -3.71 -4.89
C GLU A 65 -2.12 -4.53 -3.71
N ARG A 66 -3.01 -5.03 -2.83
CA ARG A 66 -2.65 -5.95 -1.74
C ARG A 66 -1.95 -7.19 -2.28
N LEU A 67 -2.54 -7.85 -3.28
CA LEU A 67 -1.96 -9.03 -3.93
C LEU A 67 -0.62 -8.69 -4.57
N TYR A 68 -0.48 -7.52 -5.20
CA TYR A 68 0.78 -7.06 -5.77
C TYR A 68 1.87 -6.89 -4.69
N ILE A 69 1.54 -6.32 -3.53
CA ILE A 69 2.45 -6.18 -2.39
C ILE A 69 2.86 -7.55 -1.86
N GLU A 70 1.91 -8.48 -1.69
CA GLU A 70 2.19 -9.86 -1.26
C GLU A 70 3.16 -10.56 -2.22
N MET A 71 2.87 -10.50 -3.52
CA MET A 71 3.74 -11.08 -4.57
C MET A 71 5.11 -10.43 -4.61
N THR A 72 5.20 -9.13 -4.33
CA THR A 72 6.49 -8.42 -4.21
C THR A 72 7.33 -9.03 -3.10
N PHE A 73 6.76 -9.28 -1.93
CA PHE A 73 7.51 -9.88 -0.82
C PHE A 73 7.88 -11.33 -1.08
N LEU A 74 6.96 -12.13 -1.63
CA LEU A 74 7.24 -13.51 -2.02
C LEU A 74 8.37 -13.60 -3.06
N GLY A 75 8.37 -12.70 -4.04
CA GLY A 75 9.41 -12.61 -5.07
C GLY A 75 10.78 -12.16 -4.54
N ASN A 76 10.85 -11.63 -3.30
CA ASN A 76 12.08 -11.25 -2.61
C ASN A 76 12.40 -12.20 -1.44
N ASP A 77 12.03 -13.48 -1.56
CA ASP A 77 12.33 -14.56 -0.62
C ASP A 77 11.77 -14.39 0.80
N PHE A 78 10.72 -13.58 0.97
CA PHE A 78 10.03 -13.52 2.27
C PHE A 78 9.18 -14.78 2.48
N PRO A 79 9.26 -15.42 3.65
CA PRO A 79 8.42 -16.56 3.95
C PRO A 79 6.93 -16.17 3.99
N LEU A 80 6.07 -17.01 3.42
CA LEU A 80 4.62 -16.78 3.39
C LEU A 80 4.03 -16.49 4.78
N HIS A 81 4.45 -17.22 5.81
CA HIS A 81 3.96 -17.03 7.18
C HIS A 81 4.27 -15.63 7.75
N ILE A 82 5.34 -14.98 7.29
CA ILE A 82 5.68 -13.60 7.68
C ILE A 82 4.72 -12.61 7.00
N ILE A 83 4.38 -12.85 5.74
CA ILE A 83 3.42 -12.02 4.99
C ILE A 83 2.03 -12.16 5.61
N GLU A 84 1.59 -13.38 5.91
CA GLU A 84 0.34 -13.65 6.62
C GLU A 84 0.30 -12.96 7.98
N HIS A 85 1.42 -12.99 8.72
CA HIS A 85 1.54 -12.28 9.99
C HIS A 85 1.33 -10.76 9.83
N TYR A 86 1.89 -10.13 8.78
CA TYR A 86 1.69 -8.70 8.54
C TYR A 86 0.27 -8.35 8.10
N LEU A 87 -0.35 -9.18 7.28
CA LEU A 87 -1.76 -9.01 6.90
C LEU A 87 -2.69 -9.14 8.10
N GLN A 88 -2.44 -10.12 8.98
CA GLN A 88 -3.19 -10.26 10.23
C GLN A 88 -3.00 -9.06 11.13
N LYS A 89 -1.76 -8.57 11.28
CA LYS A 89 -1.46 -7.38 12.07
C LYS A 89 -2.17 -6.14 11.55
N PHE A 90 -2.15 -5.93 10.23
CA PHE A 90 -2.88 -4.85 9.57
C PHE A 90 -4.40 -4.98 9.82
N SER A 91 -4.94 -6.19 9.66
CA SER A 91 -6.37 -6.45 9.89
C SER A 91 -6.79 -6.15 11.33
N LEU A 92 -5.99 -6.59 12.30
CA LEU A 92 -6.23 -6.31 13.72
C LEU A 92 -6.14 -4.82 14.04
N GLU A 93 -5.16 -4.11 13.46
CA GLU A 93 -4.95 -2.67 13.69
C GLU A 93 -6.16 -1.84 13.23
N PHE A 94 -6.79 -2.24 12.11
CA PHE A 94 -7.92 -1.53 11.52
C PHE A 94 -9.28 -2.18 11.81
N ASN A 95 -9.35 -3.09 12.79
CA ASN A 95 -10.56 -3.84 13.16
C ASN A 95 -11.27 -4.51 11.98
N ILE A 96 -10.51 -4.94 10.98
CA ILE A 96 -11.01 -5.72 9.86
C ILE A 96 -11.23 -7.13 10.40
N ALA A 97 -12.48 -7.59 10.39
CA ALA A 97 -12.76 -8.98 10.70
C ALA A 97 -11.85 -9.86 9.82
N SER A 98 -11.10 -10.78 10.43
CA SER A 98 -10.07 -11.64 9.80
C SER A 98 -10.61 -12.62 8.74
N SER A 99 -11.82 -12.39 8.27
CA SER A 99 -12.45 -13.06 7.14
C SER A 99 -11.59 -12.83 5.89
N GLN A 100 -10.96 -13.89 5.39
CA GLN A 100 -10.15 -13.96 4.15
C GLN A 100 -10.86 -13.49 2.85
N LYS A 101 -12.02 -12.84 2.97
CA LYS A 101 -12.75 -12.19 1.88
C LYS A 101 -13.09 -10.77 2.31
N MET A 102 -12.15 -9.86 2.09
CA MET A 102 -12.43 -8.43 2.06
C MET A 102 -13.25 -8.16 0.77
N LEU A 103 -14.51 -8.56 0.76
CA LEU A 103 -15.44 -8.41 -0.37
C LEU A 103 -16.54 -7.37 -0.09
N ASP A 104 -16.55 -6.77 1.10
CA ASP A 104 -17.54 -5.77 1.47
C ASP A 104 -16.97 -4.36 1.27
N GLN A 105 -17.50 -3.67 0.27
CA GLN A 105 -17.20 -2.26 -0.04
C GLN A 105 -17.46 -1.35 1.19
N THR A 106 -18.41 -1.69 2.05
CA THR A 106 -18.70 -0.94 3.28
C THR A 106 -17.55 -1.04 4.28
N VAL A 107 -17.01 -2.25 4.47
CA VAL A 107 -15.83 -2.51 5.31
C VAL A 107 -14.60 -1.77 4.74
N TYR A 108 -14.46 -1.75 3.41
CA TYR A 108 -13.42 -0.99 2.74
C TYR A 108 -13.47 0.51 3.06
N PHE A 109 -14.64 1.13 2.98
CA PHE A 109 -14.78 2.56 3.28
C PHE A 109 -14.33 2.90 4.71
N PHE A 110 -14.64 2.06 5.69
CA PHE A 110 -14.14 2.25 7.06
C PHE A 110 -12.61 2.18 7.11
N ILE A 111 -12.00 1.19 6.46
CA ILE A 111 -10.54 1.03 6.40
C ILE A 111 -9.89 2.25 5.74
N ALA A 112 -10.42 2.73 4.61
CA ALA A 112 -9.90 3.88 3.89
C ALA A 112 -9.93 5.16 4.76
N ILE A 113 -11.00 5.36 5.55
CA ILE A 113 -11.10 6.46 6.50
C ILE A 113 -10.06 6.33 7.61
N PHE A 114 -9.93 5.17 8.25
CA PHE A 114 -8.95 4.97 9.32
C PHE A 114 -7.50 5.08 8.80
N CYS A 115 -7.22 4.59 7.59
CA CYS A 115 -5.90 4.71 6.97
C CYS A 115 -5.56 6.16 6.65
N LYS A 116 -6.54 6.97 6.23
CA LYS A 116 -6.37 8.41 6.05
C LYS A 116 -5.97 9.09 7.36
N ASP A 117 -6.64 8.76 8.46
CA ASP A 117 -6.32 9.29 9.79
C ASP A 117 -4.96 8.81 10.29
N ALA A 118 -4.58 7.56 10.01
CA ALA A 118 -3.27 7.00 10.35
C ALA A 118 -2.12 7.71 9.62
N ILE A 119 -2.30 8.04 8.33
CA ILE A 119 -1.33 8.83 7.56
C ILE A 119 -1.20 10.23 8.18
N LEU A 120 -2.33 10.90 8.45
CA LEU A 120 -2.35 12.27 8.98
C LEU A 120 -1.77 12.38 10.41
N ASN A 121 -1.97 11.36 11.24
CA ASN A 121 -1.48 11.35 12.63
C ASN A 121 -0.08 10.74 12.79
N SER A 122 0.50 10.17 11.73
CA SER A 122 1.85 9.62 11.79
C SER A 122 2.90 10.74 11.90
N ARG A 123 3.60 10.81 13.04
CA ARG A 123 4.85 11.61 13.19
C ARG A 123 5.99 11.12 12.28
N GLU A 124 5.78 10.01 11.59
CA GLU A 124 6.70 9.34 10.68
C GLU A 124 6.59 9.84 9.23
N ASN A 125 6.15 11.08 9.00
CA ASN A 125 6.12 11.69 7.66
C ASN A 125 7.44 11.51 6.89
N PHE A 126 8.58 11.33 7.56
CA PHE A 126 9.87 11.02 6.92
C PHE A 126 9.96 9.65 6.24
N TYR A 127 9.20 8.63 6.64
CA TYR A 127 9.18 7.32 5.95
C TYR A 127 8.02 7.20 4.95
N TYR A 128 6.92 7.91 5.19
CA TYR A 128 5.79 7.96 4.26
C TYR A 128 6.04 8.91 3.07
N THR A 129 6.85 9.96 3.25
CA THR A 129 7.18 10.94 2.19
C THR A 129 8.68 11.05 1.89
N GLY A 130 9.60 10.60 2.75
CA GLY A 130 11.05 10.82 2.54
C GLY A 130 11.74 9.87 1.56
N LEU A 131 11.07 8.81 1.08
CA LEU A 131 11.49 8.08 -0.13
C LEU A 131 10.91 8.70 -1.43
N PHE A 132 10.08 9.73 -1.29
CA PHE A 132 9.35 10.41 -2.37
C PHE A 132 9.32 11.93 -2.11
N ASP A 133 10.48 12.57 -2.24
CA ASP A 133 10.52 14.05 -2.28
C ASP A 133 9.81 14.54 -3.54
N PHE A 134 8.56 14.99 -3.38
CA PHE A 134 7.78 15.66 -4.44
C PHE A 134 8.31 17.06 -4.78
N ARG A 135 9.47 17.52 -4.26
CA ARG A 135 10.06 18.83 -4.56
C ARG A 135 11.14 18.84 -5.65
N LYS A 136 11.15 17.88 -6.57
CA LYS A 136 11.94 17.99 -7.81
C LYS A 136 11.11 17.69 -9.05
N VAL A 137 10.10 18.52 -9.29
CA VAL A 137 9.67 18.82 -10.66
C VAL A 137 10.26 20.19 -11.00
N HIS A 138 11.52 20.18 -11.39
CA HIS A 138 12.05 21.18 -12.32
C HIS A 138 12.15 20.47 -13.67
N ILE A 139 11.25 20.82 -14.58
CA ILE A 139 11.48 21.46 -15.89
C ILE A 139 10.09 21.71 -16.48
#